data_AF-A0A1V1W3U0-F1
#
_entry.id   AF-A0A1V1W3U0-F1
#
_cell.length_a   1.000
_cell.length_b   1.000
_cell.length_c   1.000
_cell.angle_alpha   90.00
_cell.angle_beta   90.00
_cell.angle_gamma   90.00
#
_symmetry.space_group_name_H-M   'P 1'
#
loop_
_entity.id
_entity.type
_entity.pdbx_description
1 polymer ?
#
loop_
_entity_poly.entity_id
_entity_poly.type
_entity_poly.pdbx_seq_one_letter_code
_entity_poly.pdbx_strand_id
1 'polypeptide(L)'
;MGMLDRKWVTQCALSRICGVCSRPLGRPIAFVGTAEEVGRNAFHLPPLHLECTGSLLDDDHRVVTTAGFEFVRPAKEDLDQSPTFQPNSLL
;
A
#
# COMPACT_ATOMS: atom_id res chain seq x y z
N MET A 1 -3.00 -18.51 -1.99
CA MET A 1 -3.09 -17.25 -1.21
C MET A 1 -3.76 -16.22 -2.08
N GLY A 2 -4.86 -15.63 -1.59
CA GLY A 2 -5.77 -14.82 -2.38
C GLY A 2 -5.11 -13.57 -2.95
N MET A 3 -5.28 -13.40 -4.26
CA MET A 3 -5.14 -12.14 -4.97
C MET A 3 -5.73 -11.01 -4.13
N LEU A 4 -4.92 -10.00 -3.80
CA LEU A 4 -5.36 -8.81 -3.08
C LEU A 4 -6.40 -8.08 -3.95
N ASP A 5 -7.67 -8.43 -3.78
CA ASP A 5 -8.77 -7.86 -4.55
C ASP A 5 -8.84 -6.35 -4.31
N ARG A 6 -9.14 -5.55 -5.34
CA ARG A 6 -9.20 -4.08 -5.23
C ARG A 6 -10.15 -3.61 -4.11
N LYS A 7 -11.23 -4.36 -3.86
CA LYS A 7 -12.16 -4.08 -2.75
C LYS A 7 -11.48 -4.28 -1.40
N TRP A 8 -10.69 -5.34 -1.26
CA TRP A 8 -9.92 -5.63 -0.05
C TRP A 8 -8.88 -4.54 0.21
N VAL A 9 -8.12 -4.17 -0.82
CA VAL A 9 -7.12 -3.11 -0.76
C VAL A 9 -7.73 -1.77 -0.31
N THR A 10 -8.89 -1.42 -0.88
CA THR A 10 -9.65 -0.23 -0.47
C THR A 10 -10.14 -0.33 0.98
N GLN A 11 -10.64 -1.50 1.40
CA GLN A 11 -11.10 -1.72 2.76
C GLN A 11 -9.98 -1.58 3.79
N CYS A 12 -8.79 -2.12 3.50
CA CYS A 12 -7.61 -1.99 4.34
C CYS A 12 -7.22 -0.54 4.59
N ALA A 13 -7.34 0.30 3.55
CA ALA A 13 -7.08 1.72 3.64
C ALA A 13 -8.10 2.46 4.50
N LEU A 14 -9.39 2.28 4.19
CA LEU A 14 -10.48 2.98 4.87
C LEU A 14 -10.57 2.60 6.35
N SER A 15 -10.32 1.32 6.67
CA SER A 15 -10.35 0.81 8.03
C SER A 15 -9.00 0.87 8.74
N ARG A 16 -7.94 1.35 8.06
CA ARG A 16 -6.55 1.37 8.56
C ARG A 16 -6.11 0.03 9.16
N ILE A 17 -6.32 -1.06 8.43
CA ILE A 17 -5.90 -2.41 8.80
C ILE A 17 -4.83 -2.95 7.83
N CYS A 18 -3.98 -3.85 8.32
CA CYS A 18 -2.97 -4.49 7.49
C CYS A 18 -3.61 -5.41 6.45
N GLY A 19 -3.18 -5.29 5.19
CA GLY A 19 -3.63 -6.13 4.09
C GLY A 19 -3.32 -7.63 4.21
N VAL A 20 -2.38 -8.01 5.09
CA VAL A 20 -1.97 -9.40 5.32
C VAL A 20 -2.61 -9.98 6.57
N CYS A 21 -2.42 -9.34 7.73
CA CYS A 21 -2.85 -9.89 9.03
C CYS A 21 -4.19 -9.32 9.55
N SER A 22 -4.82 -8.40 8.81
CA SER A 22 -6.10 -7.74 9.11
C SER A 22 -6.20 -7.03 10.47
N ARG A 23 -5.08 -6.83 11.17
CA ARG A 23 -4.99 -6.06 12.42
C ARG A 23 -4.86 -4.56 12.15
N PRO A 24 -5.29 -3.69 13.08
CA PRO A 24 -5.12 -2.25 12.95
C PRO A 24 -3.65 -1.88 12.76
N LEU A 25 -3.40 -0.92 11.88
CA LEU A 25 -2.07 -0.41 11.58
C LEU A 25 -1.60 0.52 12.70
N GLY A 26 -0.39 0.24 13.18
CA GLY A 26 0.37 1.17 14.01
C GLY A 26 1.24 2.08 13.14
N ARG A 27 2.16 2.78 13.79
CA ARG A 27 3.27 3.48 13.12
C ARG A 27 4.57 2.75 13.42
N PRO A 28 5.46 2.52 12.44
CA PRO A 28 5.35 2.91 11.03
C PRO A 28 4.40 2.03 10.20
N ILE A 29 3.82 2.61 9.15
CA ILE A 29 3.05 1.91 8.11
C ILE A 29 4.03 1.60 6.97
N ALA A 30 3.99 0.38 6.45
CA ALA A 30 4.82 -0.07 5.36
C ALA A 30 4.02 -0.25 4.06
N PHE A 31 4.60 0.17 2.96
CA PHE A 31 4.12 -0.10 1.60
C PHE A 31 5.18 -0.90 0.86
N VAL A 32 4.73 -1.88 0.09
CA VAL A 32 5.56 -2.68 -0.81
C VAL A 32 5.21 -2.27 -2.23
N GLY A 33 6.20 -2.04 -3.07
CA GLY A 33 6.01 -1.72 -4.49
C GLY A 33 7.29 -1.85 -5.27
N THR A 34 7.19 -1.83 -6.59
CA THR A 34 8.33 -1.84 -7.51
C THR A 34 9.16 -0.55 -7.41
N ALA A 35 10.36 -0.54 -7.97
CA ALA A 35 11.20 0.66 -8.01
C ALA A 35 10.50 1.86 -8.69
N GLU A 36 9.66 1.60 -9.70
CA GLU A 36 8.88 2.64 -10.37
C GLU A 36 7.77 3.20 -9.46
N GLU A 37 7.03 2.34 -8.75
CA GLU A 37 6.01 2.77 -7.78
C GLU A 37 6.61 3.60 -6.64
N VAL A 38 7.78 3.20 -6.14
CA VAL A 38 8.55 3.98 -5.17
C VAL A 38 8.94 5.35 -5.73
N GLY A 39 9.45 5.39 -6.97
CA GLY A 39 9.82 6.64 -7.62
C GLY A 39 8.64 7.59 -7.84
N ARG A 40 7.44 7.05 -8.09
CA ARG A 40 6.18 7.80 -8.22
C ARG A 40 5.51 8.11 -6.89
N ASN A 41 6.02 7.55 -5.79
CA ASN A 41 5.41 7.60 -4.47
C ASN A 41 3.92 7.20 -4.48
N ALA A 42 3.59 6.19 -5.29
CA ALA A 42 2.23 5.74 -5.54
C ALA A 42 2.21 4.20 -5.60
N PHE A 43 1.59 3.58 -4.60
CA PHE A 43 1.59 2.13 -4.42
C PHE A 43 0.20 1.56 -4.70
N HIS A 44 0.13 0.40 -5.35
CA HIS A 44 -1.15 -0.30 -5.56
C HIS A 44 -1.44 -1.34 -4.47
N LEU A 45 -0.41 -1.78 -3.75
CA LEU A 45 -0.54 -2.73 -2.67
C LEU A 45 -1.10 -2.07 -1.40
N PRO A 46 -1.87 -2.81 -0.59
CA PRO A 46 -2.48 -2.26 0.61
C PRO A 46 -1.42 -1.86 1.64
N PRO A 47 -1.78 -1.00 2.61
CA PRO A 47 -0.88 -0.70 3.72
C PRO A 47 -0.65 -1.93 4.60
N LEU A 48 0.59 -2.10 5.06
CA LEU A 48 1.06 -3.26 5.82
C LEU A 48 1.79 -2.84 7.09
N HIS A 49 1.94 -3.79 8.02
CA HIS A 49 2.98 -3.67 9.03
C HIS A 49 4.34 -4.00 8.42
N LEU A 50 5.40 -3.37 8.92
CA LEU A 50 6.78 -3.64 8.48
C LEU A 50 7.11 -5.14 8.55
N GLU A 51 6.72 -5.81 9.64
CA GLU A 51 6.88 -7.26 9.84
C GLU A 51 6.11 -8.13 8.83
N CYS A 52 4.99 -7.64 8.30
CA CYS A 52 4.16 -8.38 7.34
C CYS A 52 4.64 -8.22 5.88
N THR A 53 5.59 -7.32 5.62
CA THR A 53 6.12 -7.09 4.26
C THR A 53 6.90 -8.29 3.72
N GLY A 54 7.49 -9.11 4.60
CA GLY A 54 8.32 -10.25 4.20
C GLY A 54 7.59 -11.30 3.34
N SER A 55 6.27 -11.40 3.42
CA SER A 55 5.49 -12.30 2.58
C SER A 55 5.21 -11.77 1.17
N LEU A 56 5.51 -10.49 0.92
CA LEU A 56 5.27 -9.78 -0.35
C LEU A 56 6.56 -9.23 -0.97
N LEU A 57 7.69 -9.33 -0.26
CA LEU A 57 9.00 -8.94 -0.74
C LEU A 57 9.52 -9.97 -1.75
N ASP A 58 9.91 -9.47 -2.92
CA ASP A 58 10.65 -10.16 -3.96
C ASP A 58 11.83 -9.26 -4.42
N ASP A 59 12.70 -9.70 -5.33
CA ASP A 59 13.93 -9.00 -5.71
C ASP A 59 13.66 -7.60 -6.31
N ASP A 60 12.53 -7.45 -7.01
CA ASP A 60 12.11 -6.19 -7.64
C ASP A 60 11.34 -5.25 -6.69
N HIS A 61 10.85 -5.76 -5.56
CA HIS A 61 10.02 -5.00 -4.64
C HIS A 61 10.83 -4.32 -3.55
N ARG A 62 10.42 -3.10 -3.21
CA ARG A 62 11.02 -2.26 -2.19
C ARG A 62 9.97 -1.91 -1.14
N VAL A 63 10.42 -1.77 0.10
CA VAL A 63 9.58 -1.34 1.22
C VAL A 63 9.83 0.13 1.51
N VAL A 64 8.75 0.89 1.60
CA VAL A 64 8.74 2.28 2.05
C VAL A 64 7.93 2.38 3.33
N THR A 65 8.51 3.00 4.35
CA THR A 65 7.84 3.22 5.64
C THR A 65 7.41 4.68 5.80
N THR A 66 6.22 4.91 6.32
CA THR A 66 5.65 6.24 6.52
C THR A 66 4.80 6.31 7.79
N ALA A 67 4.63 7.50 8.36
CA ALA A 67 3.70 7.73 9.47
C ALA A 67 2.24 7.90 9.02
N GLY A 68 1.99 8.07 7.71
CA GLY A 68 0.69 8.40 7.15
C GLY A 68 0.69 8.40 5.62
N PHE A 69 -0.46 8.02 5.05
CA PHE A 69 -0.65 7.93 3.61
C PHE A 69 -1.99 8.54 3.22
N GLU A 70 -2.09 8.95 1.97
CA GLU A 70 -3.31 9.37 1.31
C GLU A 70 -3.82 8.26 0.40
N PHE A 71 -5.14 8.08 0.36
CA PHE A 71 -5.80 7.16 -0.55
C PHE A 71 -6.31 7.93 -1.75
N VAL A 72 -5.69 7.73 -2.91
CA VAL A 72 -6.04 8.42 -4.15
C VAL A 72 -6.88 7.50 -5.01
N ARG A 73 -8.06 7.99 -5.37
CA ARG A 73 -8.94 7.31 -6.33
C ARG A 73 -8.55 7.73 -7.75
N PRO A 74 -8.52 6.80 -8.71
CA PRO A 74 -8.19 7.13 -10.08
C PRO A 74 -9.26 8.06 -10.66
N ALA A 75 -8.84 9.00 -11.50
CA ALA A 75 -9.75 9.82 -12.27
C ALA A 75 -10.40 8.99 -13.40
N LYS A 76 -11.55 9.44 -13.90
CA LYS A 76 -12.25 8.77 -15.01
C LYS A 76 -11.41 8.68 -16.29
N GLU A 77 -10.45 9.58 -16.44
CA GLU A 77 -9.56 9.69 -17.60
C GLU A 77 -8.25 8.90 -17.43
N ASP A 78 -8.01 8.32 -16.25
CA ASP A 78 -6.79 7.56 -15.99
C ASP A 78 -6.83 6.20 -16.70
N LEU A 79 -5.71 5.84 -17.33
CA LEU A 79 -5.56 4.54 -18.00
C LEU A 79 -5.53 3.40 -16.98
N ASP A 80 -5.04 3.65 -15.77
CA ASP A 80 -5.10 2.73 -14.65
C ASP A 80 -6.27 3.10 -13.72
N GLN A 81 -7.25 2.21 -13.65
CA GLN A 81 -8.43 2.36 -12.81
C GLN A 81 -8.23 1.71 -11.43
N SER A 82 -6.98 1.53 -10.99
CA SER A 82 -6.66 1.01 -9.67
C SER A 82 -6.40 2.18 -8.71
N PRO A 83 -6.90 2.11 -7.46
CA PRO A 83 -6.55 3.12 -6.48
C PRO A 83 -5.09 3.02 -6.08
N THR A 84 -4.48 4.17 -5.77
CA THR A 84 -3.10 4.26 -5.33
C THR A 84 -2.99 4.84 -3.93
N PHE A 85 -1.93 4.46 -3.24
CA PHE A 85 -1.57 4.96 -1.92
C PHE A 85 -0.35 5.86 -2.04
N GLN A 86 -0.46 7.08 -1.54
CA GLN A 86 0.62 8.04 -1.56
C GLN A 86 1.11 8.31 -0.13
N PRO A 87 2.32 7.83 0.25
CA PRO A 87 2.96 8.21 1.51
C PRO A 87 3.11 9.73 1.57
N ASN A 88 2.56 10.37 2.60
CA ASN A 88 2.58 11.83 2.72
C ASN A 88 3.27 12.32 4.02
N SER A 89 3.46 11.43 5.00
CA SER A 89 4.15 11.79 6.24
C SER A 89 5.53 11.13 6.31
N LEU A 90 6.57 11.95 6.24
CA LEU A 90 7.94 11.52 6.51
C LEU A 90 8.08 11.19 8.00
N LEU A 91 8.79 10.09 8.29
CA LEU A 91 9.26 9.70 9.62
C LEU A 91 10.72 10.14 9.79
#